data_AF-A0A5N7MEX1-F1
#
_entry.id   AF-A0A5N7MEX1-F1
#
_cell.length_a   1.000
_cell.length_b   1.000
_cell.length_c   1.000
_cell.angle_alpha   90.00
_cell.angle_beta   90.00
_cell.angle_gamma   90.00
#
_symmetry.space_group_name_H-M   'P 1'
#
loop_
_entity.id
_entity.type
_entity.pdbx_description
1 polymer ?
#
loop_
_entity_poly.entity_id
_entity_poly.type
_entity_poly.pdbx_seq_one_letter_code
_entity_poly.pdbx_strand_id
1 'polypeptide(L)'
;MTTVYLVAPAFRAWMDRSGLSLTQTGVYLGVSRRTVARWQKEGVQSAAAAKLIKATDLHPGADDGFRWSGVDAPAASRLAGGHVGGLSAAICYGWSVQPPSEVNVYVPGAEEGQVREFAGALEVRVMPCTLDPAVATSVRVDGQGRTLLASDPVRAVVECTLDPLLLGEPMQEIIRNACRDGITEEAILGHAALHGAEVVENVRAALAMAV
;
A
#
# COMPACT_ATOMS: atom_id res chain seq x y z
N MET A 1 -23.19 24.15 -10.80
CA MET A 1 -23.56 22.72 -10.77
C MET A 1 -22.29 21.92 -10.53
N THR A 2 -22.23 21.08 -9.50
CA THR A 2 -21.07 20.22 -9.24
C THR A 2 -21.20 18.94 -10.05
N THR A 3 -20.22 18.63 -10.89
CA THR A 3 -20.22 17.40 -11.71
C THR A 3 -20.01 16.18 -10.82
N VAL A 4 -20.90 15.19 -10.94
CA VAL A 4 -20.79 13.89 -10.27
C VAL A 4 -20.36 12.85 -11.30
N TYR A 5 -19.22 12.20 -11.06
CA TYR A 5 -18.61 11.21 -11.96
C TYR A 5 -18.97 9.75 -11.58
N LEU A 6 -19.36 9.53 -10.33
CA LEU A 6 -19.90 8.27 -9.81
C LEU A 6 -20.98 8.58 -8.76
N VAL A 7 -22.18 8.02 -8.93
CA VAL A 7 -23.30 8.28 -8.01
C VAL A 7 -23.09 7.59 -6.66
N ALA A 8 -23.65 8.18 -5.59
CA ALA A 8 -23.45 7.71 -4.21
C ALA A 8 -23.78 6.21 -4.00
N PRO A 9 -24.87 5.64 -4.56
CA PRO A 9 -25.14 4.20 -4.41
C PRO A 9 -24.05 3.32 -5.03
N ALA A 10 -23.53 3.69 -6.19
CA ALA A 10 -22.45 2.94 -6.85
C ALA A 10 -21.15 3.02 -6.06
N PHE A 11 -20.84 4.19 -5.49
CA PHE A 11 -19.66 4.36 -4.64
C PHE A 11 -19.76 3.52 -3.36
N ARG A 12 -20.92 3.50 -2.68
CA ARG A 12 -21.14 2.67 -1.49
C ARG A 12 -21.01 1.18 -1.83
N ALA A 13 -21.63 0.73 -2.93
CA ALA A 13 -21.53 -0.66 -3.34
C ALA A 13 -20.08 -1.10 -3.63
N TRP A 14 -19.27 -0.21 -4.23
CA TRP A 14 -17.83 -0.48 -4.42
C TRP A 14 -17.07 -0.54 -3.08
N MET A 15 -17.36 0.37 -2.14
CA MET A 15 -16.75 0.32 -0.79
C MET A 15 -17.10 -0.98 -0.06
N ASP A 16 -18.37 -1.41 -0.11
CA ASP A 16 -18.83 -2.62 0.55
C ASP A 16 -18.17 -3.87 -0.03
N ARG A 17 -18.04 -3.95 -1.37
CA ARG A 17 -17.34 -5.05 -2.05
C ARG A 17 -15.84 -5.07 -1.76
N SER A 18 -15.20 -3.90 -1.72
CA SER A 18 -13.77 -3.81 -1.43
C SER A 18 -13.44 -4.06 0.04
N GLY A 19 -14.41 -3.99 0.96
CA GLY A 19 -14.18 -4.20 2.39
C GLY A 19 -13.25 -3.15 3.02
N LEU A 20 -13.01 -2.02 2.34
CA LEU A 20 -12.15 -0.94 2.82
C LEU A 20 -12.90 -0.02 3.79
N SER A 21 -12.22 0.39 4.86
CA SER A 21 -12.72 1.44 5.76
C SER A 21 -12.71 2.83 5.09
N LEU A 22 -13.45 3.80 5.66
CA LEU A 22 -13.43 5.19 5.17
C LEU A 22 -12.02 5.80 5.10
N THR A 23 -11.17 5.46 6.07
CA THR A 23 -9.80 5.94 6.12
C THR A 23 -8.97 5.32 5.00
N GLN A 24 -9.02 3.99 4.84
CA GLN A 24 -8.31 3.28 3.76
C GLN A 24 -8.80 3.69 2.37
N THR A 25 -10.10 3.90 2.17
CA THR A 25 -10.63 4.45 0.91
C THR A 25 -10.07 5.85 0.65
N GLY A 26 -9.87 6.66 1.71
CA GLY A 26 -9.24 7.96 1.60
C GLY A 26 -7.79 7.87 1.13
N VAL A 27 -7.01 6.97 1.76
CA VAL A 27 -5.63 6.64 1.36
C VAL A 27 -5.60 6.24 -0.12
N TYR A 28 -6.39 5.22 -0.49
CA TYR A 28 -6.41 4.66 -1.83
C TYR A 28 -6.77 5.70 -2.92
N LEU A 29 -7.71 6.60 -2.62
CA LEU A 29 -8.18 7.60 -3.58
C LEU A 29 -7.43 8.94 -3.48
N GLY A 30 -6.45 9.05 -2.59
CA GLY A 30 -5.71 10.29 -2.35
C GLY A 30 -6.56 11.44 -1.84
N VAL A 31 -7.54 11.15 -0.96
CA VAL A 31 -8.44 12.16 -0.40
C VAL A 31 -8.66 11.97 1.10
N SER A 32 -9.09 13.03 1.79
CA SER A 32 -9.39 12.93 3.22
C SER A 32 -10.54 11.95 3.52
N ARG A 33 -10.51 11.33 4.71
CA ARG A 33 -11.64 10.55 5.26
C ARG A 33 -12.96 11.34 5.21
N ARG A 34 -12.91 12.65 5.46
CA ARG A 34 -14.08 13.54 5.40
C ARG A 34 -14.64 13.64 3.98
N THR A 35 -13.76 13.70 2.98
CA THR A 35 -14.14 13.67 1.56
C THR A 35 -14.85 12.36 1.21
N VAL A 36 -14.31 11.21 1.66
CA VAL A 36 -14.94 9.90 1.47
C VAL A 36 -16.32 9.84 2.11
N ALA A 37 -16.44 10.25 3.37
CA ALA A 37 -17.71 10.27 4.10
C ALA A 37 -18.75 11.17 3.42
N ARG A 38 -18.32 12.28 2.81
CA ARG A 38 -19.18 13.13 1.98
C ARG A 38 -19.61 12.42 0.70
N TRP A 39 -18.69 11.79 -0.03
CA TRP A 39 -18.99 11.05 -1.27
C TRP A 39 -19.94 9.87 -1.06
N GLN A 40 -19.95 9.23 0.11
CA GLN A 40 -20.96 8.22 0.44
C GLN A 40 -22.40 8.77 0.43
N LYS A 41 -22.58 10.08 0.64
CA LYS A 41 -23.89 10.75 0.62
C LYS A 41 -24.17 11.40 -0.73
N GLU A 42 -23.16 12.04 -1.32
CA GLU A 42 -23.32 12.96 -2.46
C GLU A 42 -22.81 12.39 -3.79
N GLY A 43 -22.03 11.30 -3.78
CA GLY A 43 -21.33 10.77 -4.96
C GLY A 43 -19.93 11.34 -5.14
N VAL A 44 -19.14 10.71 -6.00
CA VAL A 44 -17.74 11.07 -6.28
C VAL A 44 -17.68 12.19 -7.30
N GLN A 45 -17.07 13.30 -6.89
CA GLN A 45 -16.94 14.52 -7.68
C GLN A 45 -15.54 14.68 -8.30
N SER A 46 -14.64 13.71 -8.10
CA SER A 46 -13.31 13.67 -8.72
C SER A 46 -13.30 12.68 -9.88
N ALA A 47 -12.97 13.17 -11.08
CA ALA A 47 -12.81 12.34 -12.27
C ALA A 47 -11.70 11.29 -12.09
N ALA A 48 -10.58 11.67 -11.45
CA ALA A 48 -9.46 10.78 -11.18
C ALA A 48 -9.87 9.64 -10.23
N ALA A 49 -10.56 9.96 -9.12
CA ALA A 49 -11.04 8.95 -8.18
C ALA A 49 -12.07 8.02 -8.83
N ALA A 50 -13.00 8.56 -9.62
CA ALA A 50 -13.99 7.75 -10.33
C ALA A 50 -13.34 6.83 -11.37
N LYS A 51 -12.25 7.27 -12.03
CA LYS A 51 -11.48 6.43 -12.95
C LYS A 51 -10.77 5.29 -12.22
N LEU A 52 -10.15 5.56 -11.08
CA LEU A 52 -9.49 4.54 -10.24
C LEU A 52 -10.48 3.49 -9.73
N ILE A 53 -11.64 3.92 -9.24
CA ILE A 53 -12.72 3.02 -8.80
C ILE A 53 -13.18 2.09 -9.93
N LYS A 54 -13.37 2.64 -11.13
CA LYS A 54 -13.77 1.84 -12.31
C LYS A 54 -12.67 0.88 -12.75
N ALA A 55 -11.40 1.27 -12.65
CA ALA A 55 -10.28 0.42 -12.98
C ALA A 55 -10.14 -0.77 -12.02
N THR A 56 -10.43 -0.57 -10.74
CA THR A 56 -10.44 -1.65 -9.73
C THR A 56 -11.65 -2.57 -9.85
N ASP A 57 -12.82 -2.04 -10.26
CA ASP A 57 -14.00 -2.87 -10.58
C ASP A 57 -13.78 -3.81 -11.78
N LEU A 58 -12.72 -3.63 -12.58
CA LEU A 58 -12.34 -4.55 -13.67
C LEU A 58 -11.45 -5.71 -13.21
N HIS A 59 -10.88 -5.64 -12.01
CA HIS A 59 -10.06 -6.70 -11.41
C HIS A 59 -10.50 -7.16 -10.00
N PRO A 60 -11.80 -7.39 -9.74
CA PRO A 60 -12.20 -8.00 -8.48
C PRO A 60 -11.95 -9.51 -8.58
N GLY A 61 -10.86 -9.99 -7.99
CA GLY A 61 -10.69 -11.42 -7.71
C GLY A 61 -9.96 -12.26 -8.76
N ALA A 62 -8.98 -11.70 -9.48
CA ALA A 62 -7.86 -12.57 -9.85
C ALA A 62 -7.13 -12.85 -8.54
N ASP A 63 -7.21 -14.09 -8.03
CA ASP A 63 -6.33 -14.58 -6.96
C ASP A 63 -4.91 -14.25 -7.40
N ASP A 64 -4.36 -13.17 -6.86
CA ASP A 64 -3.06 -12.67 -7.27
C ASP A 64 -1.93 -13.42 -6.55
N GLY A 65 -2.26 -14.58 -5.96
CA GLY A 65 -1.33 -15.54 -5.38
C GLY A 65 -0.81 -15.16 -4.00
N PHE A 66 -1.35 -14.08 -3.41
CA PHE A 66 -0.88 -13.55 -2.14
C PHE A 66 -1.16 -14.51 -0.99
N ARG A 67 -0.10 -14.92 -0.30
CA ARG A 67 -0.16 -15.79 0.88
C ARG A 67 0.41 -15.07 2.09
N TRP A 68 -0.42 -14.91 3.11
CA TRP A 68 -0.03 -14.42 4.42
C TRP A 68 0.16 -15.60 5.38
N SER A 69 1.34 -15.70 5.99
CA SER A 69 1.60 -16.63 7.09
C SER A 69 2.06 -15.85 8.32
N GLY A 70 1.44 -16.10 9.48
CA GLY A 70 1.84 -15.54 10.77
C GLY A 70 0.83 -14.56 11.36
N VAL A 71 0.67 -13.39 10.74
CA VAL A 71 0.02 -12.22 11.34
C VAL A 71 -1.08 -11.64 10.43
N ASP A 72 -2.24 -11.23 10.99
CA ASP A 72 -3.42 -10.74 10.22
C ASP A 72 -3.20 -9.30 9.71
N ALA A 73 -2.47 -9.19 8.59
CA ALA A 73 -2.16 -7.91 7.95
C ALA A 73 -3.39 -7.10 7.48
N PRO A 74 -4.47 -7.70 6.94
CA PRO A 74 -5.73 -7.00 6.73
C PRO A 74 -6.31 -6.37 8.01
N ALA A 75 -6.27 -7.07 9.15
CA ALA A 75 -6.68 -6.48 10.42
C ALA A 75 -5.76 -5.34 10.85
N ALA A 76 -4.44 -5.50 10.76
CA ALA A 76 -3.46 -4.45 11.09
C ALA A 76 -3.69 -3.17 10.29
N SER A 77 -3.80 -3.27 8.95
CA SER A 77 -4.03 -2.10 8.09
C SER A 77 -5.35 -1.39 8.43
N ARG A 78 -6.42 -2.15 8.70
CA ARG A 78 -7.72 -1.57 9.10
C ARG A 78 -7.63 -0.84 10.43
N LEU A 79 -6.96 -1.41 11.43
CA LEU A 79 -6.85 -0.85 12.78
C LEU A 79 -5.96 0.38 12.80
N ALA A 80 -4.83 0.35 12.09
CA ALA A 80 -3.92 1.49 11.98
C ALA A 80 -4.45 2.60 11.06
N GLY A 81 -5.39 2.29 10.16
CA GLY A 81 -5.96 3.26 9.22
C GLY A 81 -5.00 3.64 8.09
N GLY A 82 -4.15 2.69 7.68
CA GLY A 82 -3.14 2.87 6.64
C GLY A 82 -3.16 1.76 5.60
N HIS A 83 -2.07 1.59 4.88
CA HIS A 83 -1.86 0.49 3.94
C HIS A 83 -0.64 -0.33 4.35
N VAL A 84 -0.64 -1.63 4.04
CA VAL A 84 0.54 -2.48 4.24
C VAL A 84 1.62 -2.06 3.25
N GLY A 85 2.84 -1.84 3.74
CA GLY A 85 3.97 -1.40 2.90
C GLY A 85 5.30 -2.02 3.33
N GLY A 86 6.38 -1.60 2.69
CA GLY A 86 7.75 -2.03 2.99
C GLY A 86 7.91 -3.56 3.02
N LEU A 87 8.65 -4.07 4.02
CA LEU A 87 8.92 -5.51 4.16
C LEU A 87 7.64 -6.36 4.13
N SER A 88 6.58 -5.94 4.83
CA SER A 88 5.33 -6.70 4.85
C SER A 88 4.70 -6.82 3.46
N ALA A 89 4.76 -5.77 2.63
CA ALA A 89 4.36 -5.86 1.23
C ALA A 89 5.34 -6.72 0.40
N ALA A 90 6.65 -6.63 0.62
CA ALA A 90 7.62 -7.48 -0.09
C ALA A 90 7.41 -8.99 0.19
N ILE A 91 7.05 -9.35 1.43
CA ILE A 91 6.69 -10.72 1.81
C ILE A 91 5.43 -11.18 1.07
N CYS A 92 4.45 -10.29 0.88
CA CYS A 92 3.24 -10.57 0.09
C CYS A 92 3.60 -11.02 -1.33
N TYR A 93 4.56 -10.33 -1.94
CA TYR A 93 5.04 -10.63 -3.28
C TYR A 93 5.97 -11.86 -3.35
N GLY A 94 6.26 -12.50 -2.21
CA GLY A 94 7.18 -13.65 -2.15
C GLY A 94 8.65 -13.27 -2.31
N TRP A 95 9.00 -11.98 -2.16
CA TRP A 95 10.37 -11.49 -2.34
C TRP A 95 11.24 -11.62 -1.10
N SER A 96 10.64 -11.91 0.05
CA SER A 96 11.33 -12.24 1.29
C SER A 96 10.63 -13.39 2.00
N VAL A 97 11.42 -14.29 2.58
CA VAL A 97 10.95 -15.40 3.41
C VAL A 97 11.05 -15.09 4.91
N GLN A 98 11.55 -13.91 5.29
CA GLN A 98 11.62 -13.54 6.70
C GLN A 98 10.20 -13.36 7.24
N PRO A 99 9.78 -14.17 8.23
CA PRO A 99 8.49 -13.96 8.86
C PRO A 99 8.55 -12.61 9.60
N PRO A 100 7.60 -11.71 9.35
CA PRO A 100 7.60 -10.44 10.06
C PRO A 100 7.23 -10.69 11.52
N SER A 101 8.02 -10.17 12.47
CA SER A 101 7.58 -10.07 13.87
C SER A 101 6.45 -9.05 14.03
N GLU A 102 6.34 -8.10 13.09
CA GLU A 102 5.38 -6.99 13.08
C GLU A 102 4.88 -6.69 11.66
N VAL A 103 3.65 -6.17 11.53
CA VAL A 103 3.12 -5.72 10.24
C VAL A 103 3.50 -4.25 10.02
N ASN A 104 4.23 -3.97 8.96
CA ASN A 104 4.55 -2.61 8.52
C ASN A 104 3.32 -1.98 7.87
N VAL A 105 2.80 -0.92 8.48
CA VAL A 105 1.66 -0.16 7.97
C VAL A 105 2.03 1.31 7.82
N TYR A 106 1.91 1.82 6.60
CA TYR A 106 2.11 3.23 6.29
C TYR A 106 0.82 4.00 6.51
N VAL A 107 0.87 4.97 7.43
CA VAL A 107 -0.29 5.77 7.84
C VAL A 107 -0.05 7.24 7.47
N PRO A 108 -0.95 7.88 6.70
CA PRO A 108 -0.82 9.30 6.40
C PRO A 108 -0.85 10.16 7.66
N GLY A 109 0.13 11.06 7.79
CA GLY A 109 0.21 11.99 8.91
C GLY A 109 0.62 11.35 10.24
N ALA A 110 1.08 10.10 10.23
CA ALA A 110 1.74 9.51 11.40
C ALA A 110 3.16 10.05 11.57
N GLU A 111 3.62 10.10 12.81
CA GLU A 111 5.01 10.43 13.16
C GLU A 111 5.90 9.18 13.07
N GLU A 112 7.20 9.38 12.85
CA GLU A 112 8.17 8.30 12.68
C GLU A 112 8.32 7.43 13.94
N GLY A 113 8.39 6.10 13.77
CA GLY A 113 8.76 5.17 14.84
C GLY A 113 7.63 4.79 15.82
N GLN A 114 6.36 5.07 15.51
CA GLN A 114 5.26 4.61 16.35
C GLN A 114 4.98 3.11 16.14
N VAL A 115 5.55 2.25 16.99
CA VAL A 115 5.05 0.88 17.12
C VAL A 115 3.77 0.92 17.94
N ARG A 116 2.69 0.38 17.40
CA ARG A 116 1.40 0.27 18.09
C ARG A 116 1.06 -1.21 18.24
N GLU A 117 0.89 -1.64 19.48
CA GLU A 117 0.33 -2.95 19.77
C GLU A 117 -1.19 -2.88 19.60
N PHE A 118 -1.72 -3.78 18.78
CA PHE A 118 -3.14 -3.99 18.63
C PHE A 118 -3.53 -5.35 19.22
N ALA A 119 -4.71 -5.39 19.84
CA ALA A 119 -5.19 -6.48 20.69
C ALA A 119 -4.68 -7.90 20.31
N GLY A 120 -3.97 -8.54 21.23
CA GLY A 120 -3.69 -9.98 21.20
C GLY A 120 -2.49 -10.43 20.35
N ALA A 121 -1.36 -9.72 20.42
CA ALA A 121 -0.07 -10.01 19.76
C ALA A 121 0.10 -9.49 18.32
N LEU A 122 -0.75 -8.58 17.85
CA LEU A 122 -0.57 -7.91 16.56
C LEU A 122 0.30 -6.66 16.75
N GLU A 123 1.61 -6.82 16.57
CA GLU A 123 2.53 -5.69 16.54
C GLU A 123 2.46 -5.01 15.16
N VAL A 124 2.18 -3.71 15.16
CA VAL A 124 2.14 -2.89 13.94
C VAL A 124 3.18 -1.81 14.05
N ARG A 125 4.13 -1.81 13.12
CA ARG A 125 5.04 -0.68 12.95
C ARG A 125 4.39 0.35 12.05
N VAL A 126 4.01 1.47 12.64
CA VAL A 126 3.49 2.60 11.89
C VAL A 126 4.68 3.34 11.28
N MET A 127 4.75 3.28 9.96
CA MET A 127 5.73 4.04 9.20
C MET A 127 5.09 5.37 8.78
N PRO A 128 5.79 6.50 8.98
CA PRO A 128 5.32 7.77 8.49
C PRO A 128 5.29 7.68 6.96
N CYS A 129 4.18 8.10 6.37
CA CYS A 129 4.11 8.16 4.92
C CYS A 129 4.89 9.40 4.45
N THR A 130 6.22 9.26 4.35
CA THR A 130 7.12 10.26 3.74
C THR A 130 6.87 10.38 2.23
N LEU A 131 6.37 9.29 1.65
CA LEU A 131 5.88 9.19 0.28
C LEU A 131 4.41 9.62 0.20
N ASP A 132 3.95 10.14 -0.94
CA ASP A 132 2.52 10.46 -1.12
C ASP A 132 1.69 9.16 -0.99
N PRO A 133 0.81 9.00 0.02
CA PRO A 133 0.01 7.78 0.22
C PRO A 133 -0.95 7.47 -0.93
N ALA A 134 -1.30 8.46 -1.76
CA ALA A 134 -2.17 8.29 -2.92
C ALA A 134 -1.45 7.65 -4.11
N VAL A 135 -0.13 7.74 -4.13
CA VAL A 135 0.71 7.29 -5.23
C VAL A 135 0.95 5.79 -5.07
N ALA A 136 0.57 4.96 -6.04
CA ALA A 136 0.96 3.54 -6.09
C ALA A 136 0.48 2.66 -4.90
N THR A 137 -0.73 2.88 -4.40
CA THR A 137 -1.42 1.89 -3.56
C THR A 137 -2.36 1.04 -4.40
N SER A 138 -2.49 -0.24 -4.02
CA SER A 138 -3.29 -1.24 -4.71
C SER A 138 -4.20 -1.98 -3.75
N VAL A 139 -5.35 -2.39 -4.24
CA VAL A 139 -6.29 -3.25 -3.53
C VAL A 139 -5.97 -4.69 -3.96
N ARG A 140 -5.65 -5.55 -2.98
CA ARG A 140 -5.26 -6.95 -3.16
C ARG A 140 -6.30 -7.86 -2.54
N VAL A 141 -6.51 -9.06 -3.09
CA VAL A 141 -7.51 -10.02 -2.60
C VAL A 141 -6.83 -11.37 -2.45
N ASP A 142 -6.76 -11.90 -1.23
CA ASP A 142 -6.17 -13.22 -1.02
C ASP A 142 -7.07 -14.36 -1.55
N GLY A 143 -6.54 -15.58 -1.63
CA GLY A 143 -7.31 -16.77 -2.04
C GLY A 143 -8.50 -17.13 -1.14
N GLN A 144 -8.72 -16.40 -0.05
CA GLN A 144 -9.89 -16.51 0.84
C GLN A 144 -10.90 -15.36 0.62
N GLY A 145 -10.66 -14.46 -0.33
CA GLY A 145 -11.52 -13.32 -0.63
C GLY A 145 -11.34 -12.14 0.32
N ARG A 146 -10.28 -12.11 1.14
CA ARG A 146 -10.02 -10.98 2.04
C ARG A 146 -9.26 -9.90 1.30
N THR A 147 -9.80 -8.69 1.37
CA THR A 147 -9.18 -7.53 0.76
C THR A 147 -8.13 -6.89 1.66
N LEU A 148 -7.04 -6.44 1.04
CA LEU A 148 -5.98 -5.68 1.67
C LEU A 148 -5.67 -4.43 0.84
N LEU A 149 -5.51 -3.29 1.51
CA LEU A 149 -4.86 -2.12 0.90
C LEU A 149 -3.35 -2.23 1.15
N ALA A 150 -2.58 -2.33 0.07
CA ALA A 150 -1.13 -2.48 0.13
C ALA A 150 -0.43 -1.54 -0.86
N SER A 151 0.84 -1.26 -0.63
CA SER A 151 1.74 -0.70 -1.65
C SER A 151 1.70 -1.57 -2.89
N ASP A 152 1.77 -0.97 -4.08
CA ASP A 152 1.98 -1.72 -5.30
C ASP A 152 3.42 -2.29 -5.37
N PRO A 153 3.72 -3.18 -6.34
CA PRO A 153 5.01 -3.86 -6.38
C PRO A 153 6.20 -2.91 -6.43
N VAL A 154 6.10 -1.83 -7.22
CA VAL A 154 7.22 -0.88 -7.37
C VAL A 154 7.39 -0.05 -6.10
N ARG A 155 6.28 0.43 -5.53
CA ARG A 155 6.29 1.17 -4.28
C ARG A 155 6.83 0.35 -3.11
N ALA A 156 6.48 -0.93 -3.03
CA ALA A 156 6.99 -1.82 -1.99
C ALA A 156 8.52 -1.93 -2.01
N VAL A 157 9.13 -2.01 -3.19
CA VAL A 157 10.60 -1.98 -3.32
C VAL A 157 11.17 -0.65 -2.83
N VAL A 158 10.62 0.48 -3.28
CA VAL A 158 11.06 1.81 -2.85
C VAL A 158 10.97 1.96 -1.33
N GLU A 159 9.86 1.55 -0.72
CA GLU A 159 9.69 1.58 0.74
C GLU A 159 10.72 0.71 1.46
N CYS A 160 11.07 -0.47 0.92
CA CYS A 160 12.11 -1.31 1.50
C CYS A 160 13.50 -0.65 1.45
N THR A 161 13.81 0.10 0.39
CA THR A 161 15.10 0.81 0.28
C THR A 161 15.23 1.98 1.26
N LEU A 162 14.12 2.47 1.79
CA LEU A 162 14.08 3.56 2.75
C LEU A 162 14.00 3.08 4.20
N ASP A 163 13.80 1.78 4.45
CA ASP A 163 13.76 1.24 5.81
C ASP A 163 15.19 0.93 6.31
N PRO A 164 15.69 1.68 7.31
CA PRO A 164 17.04 1.44 7.85
C PRO A 164 17.19 0.05 8.46
N LEU A 165 16.10 -0.62 8.85
CA LEU A 165 16.14 -1.98 9.41
C LEU A 165 16.36 -3.06 8.35
N LEU A 166 16.18 -2.74 7.07
CA LEU A 166 16.33 -3.70 5.96
C LEU A 166 17.67 -3.59 5.24
N LEU A 167 18.52 -2.63 5.62
CA LEU A 167 19.81 -2.42 4.99
C LEU A 167 20.68 -3.68 5.07
N GLY A 168 21.35 -4.01 3.95
CA GLY A 168 22.17 -5.21 3.82
C GLY A 168 21.46 -6.35 3.08
N GLU A 169 21.77 -7.60 3.44
CA GLU A 169 21.32 -8.79 2.69
C GLU A 169 19.79 -8.91 2.49
N PRO A 170 18.92 -8.62 3.48
CA PRO A 170 17.47 -8.74 3.30
C PRO A 170 16.93 -7.85 2.18
N MET A 171 17.38 -6.60 2.09
CA MET A 171 17.01 -5.70 1.00
C MET A 171 17.58 -6.15 -0.35
N GLN A 172 18.81 -6.67 -0.40
CA GLN A 172 19.39 -7.18 -1.64
C GLN A 172 18.60 -8.38 -2.18
N GLU A 173 18.15 -9.28 -1.30
CA GLU A 173 17.26 -10.38 -1.66
C GLU A 173 15.94 -9.87 -2.26
N ILE A 174 15.29 -8.91 -1.59
CA ILE A 174 14.04 -8.32 -2.05
C ILE A 174 14.18 -7.71 -3.44
N ILE A 175 15.22 -6.89 -3.67
CA ILE A 175 15.48 -6.27 -4.98
C ILE A 175 15.69 -7.34 -6.05
N ARG A 176 16.52 -8.36 -5.79
CA ARG A 176 16.78 -9.44 -6.76
C ARG A 176 15.53 -10.21 -7.12
N ASN A 177 14.69 -10.53 -6.15
CA ASN A 177 13.44 -11.25 -6.38
C ASN A 177 12.41 -10.37 -7.12
N ALA A 178 12.29 -9.09 -6.77
CA ALA A 178 11.44 -8.15 -7.51
C ALA A 178 11.87 -7.99 -8.97
N CYS A 179 13.18 -7.90 -9.23
CA CYS A 179 13.73 -7.86 -10.58
C CYS A 179 13.45 -9.15 -11.36
N ARG A 180 13.50 -10.32 -10.70
CA ARG A 180 13.13 -11.60 -11.32
C ARG A 180 11.66 -11.63 -11.76
N ASP A 181 10.80 -10.93 -11.01
CA ASP A 181 9.37 -10.77 -11.34
C ASP A 181 9.11 -9.63 -12.34
N GLY A 182 10.16 -9.03 -12.91
CA GLY A 182 10.07 -8.05 -13.99
C GLY A 182 9.99 -6.59 -13.55
N ILE A 183 10.17 -6.30 -12.25
CA ILE A 183 10.30 -4.91 -11.78
C ILE A 183 11.67 -4.37 -12.20
N THR A 184 11.68 -3.33 -13.05
CA THR A 184 12.95 -2.76 -13.55
C THR A 184 13.50 -1.68 -12.63
N GLU A 185 14.82 -1.50 -12.65
CA GLU A 185 15.48 -0.38 -11.99
C GLU A 185 14.91 0.97 -12.46
N GLU A 186 14.60 1.11 -13.74
CA GLU A 186 13.95 2.30 -14.29
C GLU A 186 12.58 2.56 -13.66
N ALA A 187 11.77 1.52 -13.44
CA ALA A 187 10.48 1.65 -12.78
C ALA A 187 10.65 2.07 -11.30
N ILE A 188 11.61 1.48 -10.59
CA ILE A 188 11.90 1.80 -9.18
C ILE A 188 12.37 3.27 -9.06
N LEU A 189 13.33 3.70 -9.89
CA LEU A 189 13.84 5.07 -9.88
C LEU A 189 12.79 6.08 -10.37
N GLY A 190 11.99 5.73 -11.38
CA GLY A 190 10.89 6.54 -11.86
C GLY A 190 9.82 6.74 -10.79
N HIS A 191 9.57 5.71 -9.97
CA HIS A 191 8.69 5.81 -8.81
C HIS A 191 9.29 6.69 -7.71
N ALA A 192 10.56 6.48 -7.36
CA ALA A 192 11.27 7.29 -6.38
C ALA A 192 11.25 8.79 -6.73
N ALA A 193 11.36 9.12 -8.02
CA ALA A 193 11.32 10.50 -8.51
C ALA A 193 9.99 11.23 -8.23
N LEU A 194 8.88 10.50 -8.04
CA LEU A 194 7.59 11.08 -7.64
C LEU A 194 7.63 11.68 -6.22
N HIS A 195 8.63 11.30 -5.43
CA HIS A 195 8.75 11.67 -4.02
C HIS A 195 9.96 12.58 -3.72
N GLY A 196 10.75 12.93 -4.74
CA GLY A 196 11.83 13.93 -4.64
C GLY A 196 13.24 13.36 -4.83
N ALA A 197 14.21 14.27 -5.00
CA ALA A 197 15.59 13.91 -5.35
C ALA A 197 16.32 13.11 -4.27
N GLU A 198 16.09 13.42 -3.00
CA GLU A 198 16.69 12.69 -1.87
C GLU A 198 16.26 11.21 -1.84
N VAL A 199 14.98 10.94 -2.12
CA VAL A 199 14.47 9.56 -2.24
C VAL A 199 15.17 8.82 -3.37
N VAL A 200 15.38 9.48 -4.52
CA VAL A 200 16.09 8.90 -5.67
C VAL A 200 17.55 8.56 -5.32
N GLU A 201 18.24 9.41 -4.56
CA GLU A 201 19.62 9.16 -4.14
C GLU A 201 19.71 7.95 -3.21
N ASN A 202 18.83 7.86 -2.21
CA ASN A 202 18.77 6.72 -1.29
C ASN A 202 18.47 5.41 -2.02
N VAL A 203 17.47 5.41 -2.91
CA VAL A 203 17.09 4.24 -3.72
C VAL A 203 18.25 3.81 -4.62
N ARG A 204 18.95 4.75 -5.26
CA ARG A 204 20.11 4.45 -6.11
C ARG A 204 21.24 3.81 -5.31
N ALA A 205 21.52 4.29 -4.10
CA ALA A 205 22.52 3.71 -3.22
C ALA A 205 22.15 2.26 -2.84
N ALA A 206 20.88 2.01 -2.49
CA ALA A 206 20.38 0.68 -2.17
C ALA A 206 20.50 -0.30 -3.36
N LEU A 207 20.10 0.14 -4.56
CA LEU A 207 20.20 -0.65 -5.79
C LEU A 207 21.65 -1.02 -6.11
N ALA A 208 22.59 -0.09 -5.97
CA ALA A 208 24.01 -0.33 -6.21
C ALA A 208 24.61 -1.39 -5.27
N MET A 209 24.03 -1.57 -4.07
CA MET A 209 24.46 -2.62 -3.14
C MET A 209 23.84 -4.00 -3.45
N ALA A 210 22.81 -4.08 -4.29
CA ALA A 210 22.09 -5.33 -4.59
C ALA A 210 22.61 -6.09 -5.82
N VAL A 211 23.54 -5.49 -6.56
CA VAL A 211 24.23 -6.06 -7.74
C VAL A 211 25.43 -6.89 -7.32
#